data_AF-A0A524MKV7-F1
#
_entry.id   AF-A0A524MKV7-F1
#
_cell.length_a   1.000
_cell.length_b   1.000
_cell.length_c   1.000
_cell.angle_alpha   90.00
_cell.angle_beta   90.00
_cell.angle_gamma   90.00
#
_symmetry.space_group_name_H-M   'P 1'
#
loop_
_entity.id
_entity.type
_entity.pdbx_description
1 polymer ?
#
loop_
_entity_poly.entity_id
_entity_poly.type
_entity_poly.pdbx_seq_one_letter_code
_entity_poly.pdbx_strand_id
1 'polypeptide(L)'
;MPPAARPHRLQLCAILGFICILGLLYGGLFLTRALFPLRYQEEILHYSDIYHLDPAWVASVIRCESRFESDALSPAGAIGLMQIMPETGDWIAQELQQTDYSTSTLTSPAQNISLGTWYLRTLLDRFTTRDVALMAYNAGPSNAEAWEGNLALAFPETQRYIRRIHLALPVYRVYFAAPWLLDLIPSRAH
;
A
#
# COMPACT_ATOMS: atom_id res chain seq x y z
N MET A 1 -58.15 -25.30 4.95
CA MET A 1 -57.22 -25.16 3.80
C MET A 1 -56.39 -23.91 4.01
N PRO A 2 -55.05 -23.98 4.09
CA PRO A 2 -54.22 -22.79 4.17
C PRO A 2 -54.28 -22.02 2.84
N PRO A 3 -54.39 -20.69 2.85
CA PRO A 3 -54.41 -19.90 1.62
C PRO A 3 -53.06 -20.01 0.91
N ALA A 4 -53.08 -20.31 -0.40
CA ALA A 4 -51.89 -20.31 -1.25
C ALA A 4 -51.19 -18.95 -1.14
N ALA A 5 -49.92 -18.93 -0.75
CA ALA A 5 -49.13 -17.71 -0.65
C ALA A 5 -49.14 -17.00 -2.02
N ARG A 6 -49.65 -15.76 -2.07
CA ARG A 6 -49.80 -15.00 -3.32
C ARG A 6 -48.41 -14.74 -3.92
N PRO A 7 -48.16 -15.11 -5.20
CA PRO A 7 -46.82 -15.10 -5.82
C PRO A 7 -46.12 -13.73 -5.74
N HIS A 8 -46.87 -12.63 -5.73
CA HIS A 8 -46.36 -11.27 -5.59
C HIS A 8 -45.63 -11.01 -4.26
N ARG A 9 -46.00 -11.69 -3.16
CA ARG A 9 -45.31 -11.53 -1.86
C ARG A 9 -43.93 -12.19 -1.88
N LEU A 10 -43.83 -13.38 -2.49
CA LEU A 10 -42.55 -14.09 -2.61
C LEU A 10 -41.59 -13.34 -3.54
N GLN A 11 -42.11 -12.81 -4.65
CA GLN A 11 -41.35 -11.95 -5.59
C GLN A 11 -40.84 -10.68 -4.91
N LEU A 12 -41.68 -10.00 -4.12
CA LEU A 12 -41.27 -8.80 -3.38
C LEU A 12 -40.18 -9.11 -2.36
N CYS A 13 -40.31 -10.19 -1.59
CA CYS A 13 -39.28 -10.63 -0.65
C CYS A 13 -37.96 -10.97 -1.36
N ALA A 14 -38.00 -11.61 -2.53
CA ALA A 14 -36.82 -11.91 -3.32
C ALA A 14 -36.13 -10.63 -3.82
N ILE A 15 -36.89 -9.64 -4.32
CA ILE A 15 -36.36 -8.35 -4.77
C ILE A 15 -35.72 -7.59 -3.60
N LEU A 16 -36.41 -7.49 -2.46
CA LEU A 16 -35.87 -6.83 -1.27
C LEU A 16 -34.60 -7.53 -0.76
N GLY A 17 -34.59 -8.86 -0.74
CA GLY A 17 -33.41 -9.64 -0.39
C GLY A 17 -32.22 -9.37 -1.32
N PHE A 18 -32.47 -9.31 -2.63
CA PHE A 18 -31.46 -8.98 -3.62
C PHE A 18 -30.90 -7.55 -3.43
N ILE A 19 -31.78 -6.56 -3.22
CA ILE A 19 -31.36 -5.17 -2.93
C ILE A 19 -30.53 -5.10 -1.65
N CYS A 20 -30.91 -5.82 -0.60
CA CYS A 20 -30.13 -5.89 0.64
C CYS A 20 -28.74 -6.50 0.41
N ILE A 21 -28.63 -7.57 -0.38
CA ILE A 21 -27.33 -8.18 -0.74
C ILE A 21 -26.47 -7.17 -1.51
N LEU A 22 -27.02 -6.49 -2.52
CA LEU A 22 -26.29 -5.45 -3.26
C LEU A 22 -25.84 -4.31 -2.34
N GLY A 23 -26.69 -3.87 -1.41
CA GLY A 23 -26.35 -2.83 -0.44
C GLY A 23 -25.21 -3.25 0.49
N LEU A 24 -25.20 -4.50 0.97
CA LEU A 24 -24.12 -5.04 1.79
C LEU A 24 -22.81 -5.17 1.00
N LEU A 25 -22.87 -5.62 -0.25
CA LEU A 25 -21.71 -5.71 -1.13
C LEU A 25 -21.11 -4.33 -1.41
N TYR A 26 -21.95 -3.36 -1.78
CA TYR A 26 -21.53 -1.97 -2.00
C TYR A 26 -20.95 -1.37 -0.71
N GLY A 27 -21.61 -1.57 0.44
CA GLY A 27 -21.12 -1.10 1.73
C GLY A 27 -19.78 -1.73 2.13
N GLY A 28 -19.58 -3.03 1.85
CA GLY A 28 -18.31 -3.72 2.06
C GLY A 28 -17.19 -3.20 1.17
N LEU A 29 -17.48 -2.95 -0.12
CA LEU A 29 -16.52 -2.37 -1.05
C LEU A 29 -16.19 -0.92 -0.64
N PHE A 30 -17.19 -0.14 -0.23
CA PHE A 30 -17.03 1.23 0.29
C PHE A 30 -16.12 1.26 1.52
N LEU A 31 -16.37 0.37 2.48
CA LEU A 31 -15.55 0.25 3.68
C LEU A 31 -14.11 -0.16 3.34
N THR A 32 -13.92 -1.11 2.42
CA THR A 32 -12.60 -1.53 1.94
C THR A 32 -11.83 -0.35 1.35
N ARG A 33 -12.46 0.46 0.49
CA ARG A 33 -11.83 1.65 -0.09
C ARG A 33 -11.51 2.73 0.94
N ALA A 34 -12.35 2.91 1.96
CA ALA A 34 -12.09 3.82 3.06
C ALA A 34 -10.91 3.36 3.95
N LEU A 35 -10.79 2.05 4.19
CA LEU A 35 -9.72 1.47 4.99
C LEU A 35 -8.41 1.28 4.23
N PHE A 36 -8.46 1.16 2.90
CA PHE A 36 -7.30 0.97 2.02
C PHE A 36 -7.43 1.94 0.85
N PRO A 37 -7.07 3.22 1.05
CA PRO A 37 -7.04 4.18 -0.05
C PRO A 37 -5.95 3.80 -1.05
N LEU A 38 -6.12 4.19 -2.31
CA LEU A 38 -5.09 4.10 -3.34
C LEU A 38 -5.00 5.43 -4.08
N ARG A 39 -3.87 6.12 -3.91
CA ARG A 39 -3.50 7.36 -4.60
C ARG A 39 -2.18 7.16 -5.35
N TYR A 40 -1.85 8.09 -6.24
CA TYR A 40 -0.59 8.08 -7.01
C TYR A 40 -0.41 6.78 -7.82
N GLN A 41 -1.49 6.29 -8.43
CA GLN A 41 -1.49 5.00 -9.14
C GLN A 41 -0.54 5.03 -10.33
N GLU A 42 -0.49 6.15 -11.05
CA GLU A 42 0.36 6.31 -12.22
C GLU A 42 1.84 6.24 -11.83
N GLU A 43 2.23 6.96 -10.77
CA GLU A 43 3.60 6.96 -10.25
C GLU A 43 3.97 5.58 -9.68
N ILE A 44 3.06 4.94 -8.93
CA ILE A 44 3.30 3.59 -8.40
C ILE A 44 3.51 2.60 -9.55
N LEU A 45 2.65 2.61 -10.57
CA LEU A 45 2.78 1.73 -11.73
C LEU A 45 4.09 2.00 -12.48
N HIS A 46 4.39 3.28 -12.74
CA HIS A 46 5.58 3.69 -13.48
C HIS A 46 6.87 3.23 -12.80
N TYR A 47 7.06 3.54 -11.51
CA TYR A 47 8.30 3.18 -10.82
C TYR A 47 8.35 1.70 -10.43
N SER A 48 7.21 1.04 -10.24
CA SER A 48 7.18 -0.42 -10.07
C SER A 48 7.63 -1.14 -11.35
N ASP A 49 7.26 -0.63 -12.53
CA ASP A 49 7.72 -1.18 -13.80
C ASP A 49 9.23 -1.01 -13.98
N ILE A 50 9.74 0.22 -13.77
CA ILE A 50 11.18 0.55 -13.86
C ILE A 50 12.02 -0.35 -12.95
N TYR A 51 11.61 -0.54 -11.70
CA TYR A 51 12.37 -1.30 -10.70
C TYR A 51 11.91 -2.76 -10.56
N HIS A 52 11.06 -3.24 -11.46
CA HIS A 52 10.56 -4.61 -11.50
C HIS A 52 9.97 -5.10 -10.15
N LEU A 53 9.12 -4.26 -9.56
CA LEU A 53 8.41 -4.53 -8.31
C LEU A 53 6.93 -4.79 -8.56
N ASP A 54 6.32 -5.54 -7.64
CA ASP A 54 4.85 -5.72 -7.61
C ASP A 54 4.20 -4.40 -7.16
N PRO A 55 3.40 -3.70 -8.00
CA PRO A 55 2.83 -2.40 -7.63
C PRO A 55 1.89 -2.49 -6.42
N ALA A 56 1.27 -3.65 -6.18
CA ALA A 56 0.48 -3.87 -4.98
C ALA A 56 1.36 -3.94 -3.72
N TRP A 57 2.60 -4.43 -3.83
CA TRP A 57 3.56 -4.45 -2.74
C TRP A 57 4.07 -3.04 -2.42
N VAL A 58 4.40 -2.25 -3.45
CA VAL A 58 4.77 -0.83 -3.30
C VAL A 58 3.64 -0.03 -2.64
N ALA A 59 2.40 -0.17 -3.12
CA ALA A 59 1.24 0.46 -2.52
C ALA A 59 1.02 0.04 -1.06
N SER A 60 1.31 -1.21 -0.71
CA SER A 60 1.22 -1.70 0.67
C SER A 60 2.27 -1.06 1.59
N VAL A 61 3.48 -0.83 1.08
CA VAL A 61 4.53 -0.09 1.79
C VAL A 61 4.11 1.36 2.00
N ILE A 62 3.73 2.09 0.94
CA ILE A 62 3.25 3.49 1.02
C ILE A 62 2.09 3.62 2.03
N ARG A 63 1.15 2.67 1.99
CA ARG A 63 0.04 2.63 2.94
C ARG A 63 0.53 2.56 4.39
N CYS A 64 1.52 1.70 4.65
CA CYS A 64 2.03 1.45 5.99
C CYS A 64 2.86 2.63 6.50
N GLU A 65 3.61 3.27 5.61
CA GLU A 65 4.50 4.39 5.91
C GLU A 65 3.74 5.69 6.15
N SER A 66 2.92 6.14 5.19
CA SER A 66 2.29 7.47 5.27
C SER A 66 0.77 7.47 5.13
N ARG A 67 0.16 6.32 4.81
CA ARG A 67 -1.25 6.23 4.40
C ARG A 67 -1.58 7.09 3.17
N PHE A 68 -0.62 7.26 2.26
CA PHE A 68 -0.73 8.10 1.06
C PHE A 68 -0.83 9.61 1.33
N GLU A 69 -0.27 10.07 2.45
CA GLU A 69 -0.05 11.50 2.71
C GLU A 69 1.36 11.86 2.25
N SER A 70 1.47 12.76 1.26
CA SER A 70 2.75 13.09 0.60
C SER A 70 3.60 14.08 1.39
N ASP A 71 3.01 14.81 2.33
CA ASP A 71 3.65 15.75 3.25
C ASP A 71 3.92 15.14 4.64
N ALA A 72 3.72 13.82 4.79
CA ALA A 72 3.93 13.12 6.06
C ALA A 72 5.38 13.28 6.56
N LEU A 73 5.53 13.73 7.80
CA LEU A 73 6.81 13.86 8.50
C LEU A 73 6.78 13.05 9.79
N SER A 74 7.65 12.04 9.93
CA SER A 74 7.75 11.30 11.18
C SER A 74 8.49 12.10 12.26
N PRO A 75 8.30 11.76 13.55
CA PRO A 75 9.10 12.33 14.63
C PRO A 75 10.61 12.11 14.49
N ALA A 76 11.02 11.07 13.75
CA ALA A 76 12.43 10.76 13.48
C ALA A 76 12.99 11.54 12.28
N GLY A 77 12.14 12.26 11.52
CA GLY A 77 12.55 13.06 10.36
C GLY A 77 12.34 12.39 9.01
N ALA A 78 11.71 11.22 8.95
CA ALA A 78 11.38 10.55 7.69
C ALA A 78 10.27 11.29 6.93
N ILE A 79 10.40 11.42 5.60
CA ILE A 79 9.58 12.33 4.79
C ILE A 79 8.81 11.60 3.68
N GLY A 80 7.55 11.99 3.51
CA GLY A 80 6.71 11.70 2.36
C GLY A 80 6.12 10.29 2.32
N LEU A 81 5.71 9.87 1.12
CA LEU A 81 4.88 8.69 0.88
C LEU A 81 5.50 7.37 1.36
N MET A 82 6.81 7.23 1.20
CA MET A 82 7.59 6.05 1.54
C MET A 82 8.53 6.29 2.72
N GLN A 83 8.32 7.39 3.46
CA GLN A 83 9.05 7.77 4.68
C GLN A 83 10.57 7.63 4.52
N ILE A 84 11.12 8.35 3.55
CA ILE A 84 12.55 8.37 3.26
C ILE A 84 13.25 9.32 4.23
N MET A 85 14.29 8.84 4.91
CA MET A 85 15.17 9.68 5.72
C MET A 85 15.99 10.61 4.80
N PRO A 86 16.22 11.88 5.16
CA PRO A 86 17.01 12.82 4.35
C PRO A 86 18.34 12.25 3.88
N GLU A 87 19.10 11.63 4.78
CA GLU A 87 20.41 11.04 4.50
C GLU A 87 20.30 9.85 3.53
N THR A 88 19.22 9.08 3.63
CA THR A 88 18.94 7.98 2.70
C THR A 88 18.57 8.54 1.33
N GLY A 89 17.78 9.62 1.26
CA GLY A 89 17.46 10.28 0.01
C GLY A 89 18.69 10.88 -0.67
N ASP A 90 19.58 11.53 0.10
CA ASP A 90 20.86 12.06 -0.40
C ASP A 90 21.72 10.94 -1.00
N TRP A 91 21.83 9.81 -0.31
CA TRP A 91 22.57 8.64 -0.79
C TRP A 91 21.97 8.07 -2.07
N ILE A 92 20.65 7.83 -2.13
CA ILE A 92 19.99 7.29 -3.33
C ILE A 92 20.15 8.25 -4.51
N ALA A 93 20.00 9.56 -4.28
CA ALA A 93 20.16 10.56 -5.34
C ALA A 93 21.58 10.55 -5.92
N GLN A 94 22.60 10.31 -5.09
CA GLN A 94 23.98 10.12 -5.57
C GLN A 94 24.12 8.85 -6.41
N GLU A 95 23.56 7.72 -5.97
CA GLU A 95 23.60 6.45 -6.72
C GLU A 95 22.89 6.57 -8.08
N LEU A 96 21.78 7.32 -8.12
CA LEU A 96 21.00 7.60 -9.33
C LEU A 96 21.55 8.76 -10.18
N GLN A 97 22.62 9.43 -9.73
CA GLN A 97 23.20 10.61 -10.38
C GLN A 97 22.17 11.74 -10.62
N GLN A 98 21.22 11.91 -9.70
CA GLN A 98 20.21 12.97 -9.77
C GLN A 98 20.79 14.31 -9.34
N THR A 99 20.89 15.25 -10.27
CA THR A 99 21.47 16.58 -10.02
C THR A 99 20.48 17.60 -9.47
N ASP A 100 19.19 17.34 -9.61
CA ASP A 100 18.07 18.22 -9.22
C ASP A 100 17.44 17.84 -7.87
N TYR A 101 17.96 16.79 -7.23
CA TYR A 101 17.48 16.34 -5.93
C TYR A 101 17.79 17.35 -4.81
N SER A 102 16.82 17.54 -3.92
CA SER A 102 17.01 18.18 -2.62
C SER A 102 16.01 17.62 -1.60
N THR A 103 16.30 17.69 -0.30
CA THR A 103 15.44 17.13 0.75
C THR A 103 13.99 17.65 0.69
N SER A 104 13.77 18.90 0.26
CA SER A 104 12.41 19.47 0.12
C SER A 104 11.57 18.76 -0.94
N THR A 105 12.21 18.17 -1.95
CA THR A 105 11.55 17.38 -3.01
C THR A 105 11.04 16.03 -2.51
N LEU A 106 11.41 15.58 -1.30
CA LEU A 106 10.86 14.35 -0.72
C LEU A 106 9.36 14.40 -0.44
N THR A 107 8.74 15.59 -0.47
CA THR A 107 7.28 15.74 -0.42
C THR A 107 6.59 15.60 -1.79
N SER A 108 7.36 15.58 -2.89
CA SER A 108 6.85 15.31 -4.23
C SER A 108 6.55 13.82 -4.38
N PRO A 109 5.31 13.43 -4.75
CA PRO A 109 4.94 12.04 -4.93
C PRO A 109 5.86 11.27 -5.88
N ALA A 110 6.16 11.86 -7.05
CA ALA A 110 6.99 11.22 -8.05
C ALA A 110 8.42 10.98 -7.55
N GLN A 111 9.04 11.99 -6.92
CA GLN A 111 10.40 11.86 -6.37
C GLN A 111 10.43 10.82 -5.25
N ASN A 112 9.49 10.90 -4.30
CA ASN A 112 9.50 10.04 -3.13
C ASN A 112 9.23 8.57 -3.48
N ILE A 113 8.28 8.31 -4.39
CA ILE A 113 8.01 6.95 -4.89
C ILE A 113 9.21 6.42 -5.69
N SER A 114 9.84 7.24 -6.54
CA SER A 114 11.05 6.84 -7.28
C SER A 114 12.16 6.36 -6.34
N LEU A 115 12.53 7.18 -5.36
CA LEU A 115 13.59 6.85 -4.41
C LEU A 115 13.22 5.63 -3.54
N GLY A 116 11.99 5.58 -3.03
CA GLY A 116 11.56 4.48 -2.18
C GLY A 116 11.44 3.15 -2.91
N THR A 117 10.99 3.15 -4.17
CA THR A 117 10.95 1.93 -5.00
C THR A 117 12.33 1.47 -5.41
N TRP A 118 13.25 2.39 -5.76
CA TRP A 118 14.66 2.06 -5.97
C TRP A 118 15.25 1.40 -4.72
N TYR A 119 15.05 2.01 -3.55
CA TYR A 119 15.59 1.49 -2.30
C TYR A 119 15.01 0.11 -1.95
N LEU A 120 13.70 -0.06 -2.12
CA LEU A 120 13.03 -1.34 -1.89
C LEU A 120 13.56 -2.45 -2.83
N ARG A 121 13.83 -2.13 -4.10
CA ARG A 121 14.49 -3.05 -5.05
C ARG A 121 15.90 -3.41 -4.60
N THR A 122 16.73 -2.43 -4.25
CA THR A 122 18.09 -2.64 -3.74
C THR A 122 18.11 -3.57 -2.53
N LEU A 123 17.15 -3.40 -1.60
CA LEU A 123 17.01 -4.28 -0.45
C LEU A 123 16.52 -5.68 -0.83
N LEU A 124 15.61 -5.79 -1.80
CA LEU A 124 15.14 -7.09 -2.27
C LEU A 124 16.24 -7.88 -2.99
N ASP A 125 17.11 -7.22 -3.75
CA ASP A 125 18.30 -7.82 -4.36
C ASP A 125 19.28 -8.32 -3.30
N ARG A 126 19.49 -7.52 -2.23
CA ARG A 126 20.37 -7.90 -1.12
C ARG A 126 19.82 -9.08 -0.32
N PHE A 127 18.52 -9.10 -0.03
CA PHE A 127 17.94 -9.98 0.99
C PHE A 127 17.10 -11.16 0.47
N THR A 128 17.04 -11.39 -0.86
CA THR A 128 16.40 -12.51 -1.58
C THR A 128 14.88 -12.68 -1.36
N THR A 129 14.35 -12.41 -0.16
CA THR A 129 12.94 -12.54 0.20
C THR A 129 12.35 -11.19 0.55
N ARG A 130 11.05 -11.03 0.27
CA ARG A 130 10.33 -9.77 0.53
C ARG A 130 10.28 -9.44 2.02
N ASP A 131 10.09 -10.43 2.89
CA ASP A 131 9.99 -10.17 4.33
C ASP A 131 11.30 -9.64 4.91
N VAL A 132 12.44 -10.17 4.48
CA VAL A 132 13.75 -9.69 4.94
C VAL A 132 14.06 -8.31 4.35
N ALA A 133 13.67 -8.04 3.10
CA ALA A 133 13.76 -6.70 2.53
C ALA A 133 12.90 -5.68 3.30
N LEU A 134 11.68 -6.05 3.74
CA LEU A 134 10.84 -5.19 4.58
C LEU A 134 11.41 -4.97 5.99
N MET A 135 12.04 -6.00 6.58
CA MET A 135 12.76 -5.84 7.84
C MET A 135 13.90 -4.82 7.67
N ALA A 136 14.67 -4.93 6.60
CA ALA A 136 15.74 -4.01 6.29
C ALA A 136 15.23 -2.59 5.99
N TYR A 137 14.09 -2.47 5.30
CA TYR A 137 13.48 -1.17 5.00
C TYR A 137 13.06 -0.44 6.27
N ASN A 138 12.39 -1.16 7.19
CA ASN A 138 11.85 -0.57 8.41
C ASN A 138 12.86 -0.38 9.54
N ALA A 139 13.80 -1.31 9.70
CA ALA A 139 14.73 -1.32 10.83
C ALA A 139 16.20 -1.13 10.43
N GLY A 140 16.49 -1.01 9.13
CA GLY A 140 17.84 -0.89 8.60
C GLY A 140 18.47 -2.26 8.23
N PRO A 141 19.34 -2.30 7.19
CA PRO A 141 19.95 -3.54 6.71
C PRO A 141 20.74 -4.32 7.78
N SER A 142 21.48 -3.61 8.64
CA SER A 142 22.30 -4.26 9.68
C SER A 142 21.46 -5.04 10.69
N ASN A 143 20.26 -4.55 11.02
CA ASN A 143 19.34 -5.26 11.90
C ASN A 143 18.76 -6.50 11.19
N ALA A 144 18.38 -6.37 9.92
CA ALA A 144 17.88 -7.51 9.15
C ALA A 144 18.91 -8.63 9.00
N GLU A 145 20.20 -8.28 8.83
CA GLU A 145 21.31 -9.24 8.84
C GLU A 145 21.48 -9.91 10.20
N ALA A 146 21.46 -9.14 11.29
CA ALA A 146 21.59 -9.66 12.64
C ALA A 146 20.44 -10.61 13.03
N TRP A 147 19.27 -10.48 12.41
CA TRP A 147 18.13 -11.37 12.63
C TRP A 147 18.15 -12.61 11.73
N GLU A 148 19.08 -12.71 10.77
CA GLU A 148 19.20 -13.84 9.83
C GLU A 148 17.88 -14.12 9.09
N GLY A 149 17.09 -13.09 8.84
CA GLY A 149 15.77 -13.19 8.24
C GLY A 149 14.68 -13.81 9.13
N ASN A 150 14.93 -14.00 10.43
CA ASN A 150 13.95 -14.48 11.39
C ASN A 150 13.11 -13.33 11.97
N LEU A 151 11.86 -13.22 11.48
CA LEU A 151 10.91 -12.21 11.93
C LEU A 151 10.63 -12.23 13.44
N ALA A 152 10.78 -13.38 14.11
CA ALA A 152 10.56 -13.48 15.56
C ALA A 152 11.63 -12.74 16.38
N LEU A 153 12.83 -12.54 15.81
CA LEU A 153 13.92 -11.78 16.42
C LEU A 153 13.81 -10.26 16.16
N ALA A 154 13.00 -9.87 15.16
CA ALA A 154 12.79 -8.48 14.81
C ALA A 154 12.06 -7.71 15.91
N PHE A 155 12.25 -6.39 15.92
CA PHE A 155 11.53 -5.51 16.85
C PHE A 155 10.01 -5.72 16.75
N PRO A 156 9.26 -5.62 17.87
CA PRO A 156 7.80 -5.75 17.84
C PRO A 156 7.12 -4.78 16.86
N GLU A 157 7.71 -3.62 16.64
CA GLU A 157 7.27 -2.66 15.63
C GLU A 157 7.46 -3.18 14.21
N THR A 158 8.64 -3.69 13.85
CA THR A 158 8.92 -4.30 12.55
C THR A 158 8.03 -5.52 12.28
N GLN A 159 7.73 -6.32 13.30
CA GLN A 159 6.76 -7.40 13.17
C GLN A 159 5.35 -6.89 12.85
N ARG A 160 4.92 -5.79 13.49
CA ARG A 160 3.62 -5.15 13.17
C ARG A 160 3.63 -4.53 11.78
N TYR A 161 4.74 -3.93 11.36
CA TYR A 161 4.94 -3.35 10.04
C TYR A 161 4.71 -4.40 8.95
N ILE A 162 5.41 -5.53 9.04
CA ILE A 162 5.27 -6.64 8.09
C ILE A 162 3.84 -7.19 8.06
N ARG A 163 3.21 -7.37 9.24
CA ARG A 163 1.79 -7.80 9.30
C ARG A 163 0.83 -6.82 8.60
N ARG A 164 1.05 -5.51 8.75
CA ARG A 164 0.22 -4.48 8.08
C ARG A 164 0.37 -4.53 6.56
N ILE A 165 1.58 -4.78 6.07
CA ILE A 165 1.83 -4.94 4.63
C ILE A 165 1.14 -6.20 4.09
N HIS A 166 1.29 -7.34 4.77
CA HIS A 166 0.61 -8.58 4.36
C HIS A 166 -0.92 -8.47 4.37
N LEU A 167 -1.49 -7.71 5.31
CA LEU A 167 -2.93 -7.43 5.35
C LEU A 167 -3.40 -6.58 4.15
N ALA A 168 -2.58 -5.61 3.73
CA ALA A 168 -2.94 -4.67 2.67
C ALA A 168 -2.69 -5.24 1.26
N LEU A 169 -1.67 -6.08 1.09
CA LEU A 169 -1.25 -6.63 -0.19
C LEU A 169 -2.37 -7.27 -1.03
N PRO A 170 -3.22 -8.19 -0.51
CA PRO A 170 -4.28 -8.78 -1.32
C PRO A 170 -5.31 -7.75 -1.79
N VAL A 171 -5.58 -6.71 -1.01
CA VAL A 171 -6.50 -5.63 -1.39
C VAL A 171 -5.93 -4.85 -2.57
N TYR A 172 -4.65 -4.45 -2.49
CA TYR A 172 -4.02 -3.73 -3.59
C TYR A 172 -3.84 -4.58 -4.84
N ARG A 173 -3.63 -5.90 -4.72
CA ARG A 173 -3.63 -6.80 -5.88
C ARG A 173 -4.96 -6.79 -6.61
N VAL A 174 -6.08 -6.78 -5.87
CA VAL A 174 -7.42 -6.66 -6.48
C VAL A 174 -7.57 -5.31 -7.17
N TYR A 175 -7.12 -4.21 -6.55
CA TYR A 175 -7.20 -2.89 -7.16
C TYR A 175 -6.42 -2.77 -8.47
N PHE A 176 -5.19 -3.27 -8.51
CA PHE A 176 -4.39 -3.23 -9.75
C PHE A 176 -4.85 -4.26 -10.79
N ALA A 177 -5.46 -5.38 -10.39
CA ALA A 177 -6.01 -6.37 -11.32
C ALA A 177 -7.39 -5.95 -11.89
N ALA A 178 -8.16 -5.16 -11.14
CA ALA A 178 -9.49 -4.69 -11.52
C ALA A 178 -9.68 -3.20 -11.17
N PRO A 179 -9.02 -2.28 -11.89
CA PRO A 179 -9.06 -0.84 -11.58
C PRO A 179 -10.48 -0.26 -11.59
N TRP A 180 -11.37 -0.80 -12.42
CA TRP A 180 -12.78 -0.41 -12.51
C TRP A 180 -13.55 -0.53 -11.18
N LEU A 181 -13.09 -1.35 -10.22
CA LEU A 181 -13.67 -1.40 -8.88
C LEU A 181 -13.55 -0.07 -8.14
N LEU A 182 -12.51 0.71 -8.44
CA LEU A 182 -12.27 2.01 -7.85
C LEU A 182 -13.17 3.09 -8.43
N ASP A 183 -13.67 2.90 -9.65
CA ASP A 183 -14.62 3.81 -10.30
C ASP A 183 -16.04 3.65 -9.75
N LEU A 184 -16.35 2.46 -9.22
CA LEU A 184 -17.65 2.17 -8.60
C LEU A 184 -17.88 2.88 -7.26
N ILE A 185 -16.81 3.33 -6.61
CA ILE A 185 -16.90 4.00 -5.33
C ILE A 185 -16.15 5.32 -5.37
N PRO A 186 -16.81 6.45 -5.04
CA PRO A 186 -16.13 7.72 -4.91
C PRO A 186 -14.92 7.60 -3.98
N SER A 187 -13.75 8.07 -4.41
CA SER A 187 -12.70 8.37 -3.43
C SER A 187 -13.26 9.46 -2.51
N ARG A 188 -12.88 9.45 -1.22
CA ARG A 188 -13.03 10.68 -0.44
C ARG A 188 -12.10 11.70 -1.13
N ALA A 189 -12.69 12.57 -1.94
CA ALA A 189 -12.03 13.78 -2.37
C ALA A 189 -11.54 14.51 -1.11
N HIS A 190 -10.31 15.05 -1.18
CA HIS A 190 -9.77 15.93 -0.16
C HIS A 190 -10.68 17.14 0.04
#